data_AF-A0A368SDC8-F1
#
_entry.id   AF-A0A368SDC8-F1
#
_cell.length_a   1.000
_cell.length_b   1.000
_cell.length_c   1.000
_cell.angle_alpha   90.00
_cell.angle_beta   90.00
_cell.angle_gamma   90.00
#
_symmetry.space_group_name_H-M   'P 1'
#
loop_
_entity.id
_entity.type
_entity.pdbx_description
1 polymer ?
#
loop_
_entity_poly.entity_id
_entity_poly.type
_entity_poly.pdbx_seq_one_letter_code
_entity_poly.pdbx_strand_id
1 'polypeptide(L)'
;MEPLSLLQLPRVSLPVITTTAPLNSRRQQGSSACLVPQRRRRGVRLSAPAVASETPRTVEAPSPSPASGKDDDAFDWLDQWYPIAPVDDLDPGAPHGKTVLGLRVVAWHDRAAGEWRVFEDACPHRLAPLSEGRIDGKGRLQCVYHGWCFDGAGACQFIPQAPALGPPVHKNSRACVASYPCVVQNKILWFYPRTEPEYKDVLQRKRPPYMAELDDPSYFTCRYDVLVENLFDPAHVPYAHKGLLPSFRDEQDPGRYHDQECGDPITMKIDQTDINGFLSTMKGGSIRFVAPCTFHGTPPTKVYADGKAAAWFMLVAFCIPVAPGRSRLIWAFPRNAGVWLLKIIPRWFSHSITNRVLDSDICLVHFEERNFIAAGLDNWHKACYVPTSSDGMVVAFRNWFRKYCKHQVGWGSPQVEQLPPSPTKDKLLERYWSHVVQCTSCSAALKAMKALEVAMQVMSVAIVGFLSVAKGTLLASTVQRTAVMSAAVLCFVASRWLANYIEKNFYFQDYVHSYK
;
A
#
# COMPACT_ATOMS: atom_id res chain seq x y z
N MET A 1 -20.37 0.45 21.57
CA MET A 1 -20.94 -0.90 21.79
C MET A 1 -20.29 -1.82 20.78
N GLU A 2 -19.32 -2.61 21.23
CA GLU A 2 -18.65 -3.62 20.40
C GLU A 2 -19.56 -4.85 20.24
N PRO A 3 -19.73 -5.42 19.04
CA PRO A 3 -20.53 -6.62 18.87
C PRO A 3 -19.65 -7.87 18.69
N LEU A 4 -18.87 -8.26 19.70
CA LEU A 4 -18.23 -9.58 19.75
C LEU A 4 -18.01 -10.02 21.20
N SER A 5 -19.08 -10.47 21.87
CA SER A 5 -18.99 -11.12 23.18
C SER A 5 -20.08 -12.18 23.33
N LEU A 6 -20.14 -13.14 22.42
CA LEU A 6 -20.86 -14.40 22.63
C LEU A 6 -20.14 -15.49 21.83
N LEU A 7 -19.25 -16.23 22.52
CA LEU A 7 -18.80 -17.61 22.29
C LEU A 7 -17.40 -17.79 22.92
N GLN A 8 -17.34 -17.90 24.25
CA GLN A 8 -16.21 -18.49 24.96
C GLN A 8 -16.75 -19.56 25.92
N LEU A 9 -16.42 -20.82 25.65
CA LEU A 9 -16.54 -21.92 26.60
C LEU A 9 -15.26 -21.98 27.47
N PRO A 10 -15.35 -22.40 28.74
CA PRO A 10 -14.26 -22.22 29.71
C PRO A 10 -13.10 -23.20 29.49
N ARG A 11 -11.86 -22.68 29.56
CA ARG A 11 -10.65 -23.49 29.69
C ARG A 11 -10.47 -23.89 31.16
N VAL A 12 -10.33 -25.18 31.42
CA VAL A 12 -9.96 -25.75 32.72
C VAL A 12 -8.45 -25.54 32.95
N SER A 13 -8.10 -24.92 34.08
CA SER A 13 -6.73 -24.64 34.50
C SER A 13 -6.23 -25.77 35.42
N LEU A 14 -5.07 -26.37 35.11
CA LEU A 14 -4.33 -27.23 36.03
C LEU A 14 -3.29 -26.41 36.83
N PRO A 15 -3.05 -26.70 38.12
CA PRO A 15 -2.17 -25.89 38.95
C PRO A 15 -0.69 -26.30 38.79
N VAL A 16 0.20 -25.31 38.73
CA VAL A 16 1.65 -25.48 38.84
C VAL A 16 2.06 -25.21 40.28
N ILE A 17 2.74 -26.19 40.88
CA ILE A 17 3.27 -26.17 42.25
C ILE A 17 4.58 -25.39 42.26
N THR A 18 4.65 -24.31 43.02
CA THR A 18 5.89 -23.60 43.38
C THR A 18 6.41 -24.12 44.71
N THR A 19 7.61 -24.70 44.71
CA THR A 19 8.38 -25.00 45.93
C THR A 19 9.36 -23.86 46.21
N THR A 20 9.14 -23.15 47.31
CA THR A 20 10.10 -22.24 47.96
C THR A 20 10.83 -22.97 49.07
N ALA A 21 12.14 -22.77 49.20
CA ALA A 21 12.86 -22.94 50.47
C ALA A 21 13.81 -21.75 50.71
N PRO A 22 13.95 -21.24 51.95
CA PRO A 22 14.56 -19.96 52.27
C PRO A 22 15.95 -20.10 52.92
N LEU A 23 16.68 -18.99 53.11
CA LEU A 23 17.36 -18.64 54.39
C LEU A 23 18.15 -17.32 54.29
N ASN A 24 17.82 -16.38 55.18
CA ASN A 24 18.68 -15.55 56.06
C ASN A 24 19.94 -14.85 55.49
N SER A 25 20.32 -13.62 55.85
CA SER A 25 19.92 -12.69 56.90
C SER A 25 20.69 -11.37 56.74
N ARG A 26 20.30 -10.39 57.56
CA ARG A 26 21.07 -9.25 58.09
C ARG A 26 21.17 -7.96 57.26
N ARG A 27 20.38 -7.02 57.78
CA ARG A 27 20.43 -5.56 57.77
C ARG A 27 21.79 -5.01 58.21
N GLN A 28 22.33 -4.02 57.51
CA GLN A 28 23.06 -2.89 58.13
C GLN A 28 23.08 -1.67 57.19
N GLN A 29 22.89 -0.50 57.82
CA GLN A 29 22.90 0.84 57.22
C GLN A 29 24.33 1.26 56.83
N GLY A 30 24.45 2.16 55.85
CA GLY A 30 25.68 2.89 55.59
C GLY A 30 25.57 3.83 54.40
N SER A 31 25.52 5.14 54.67
CA SER A 31 25.67 6.21 53.70
C SER A 31 27.09 6.24 53.12
N SER A 32 27.25 6.51 51.83
CA SER A 32 28.23 7.50 51.33
C SER A 32 28.21 7.60 49.81
N ALA A 33 28.40 8.83 49.35
CA ALA A 33 28.61 9.24 47.97
C ALA A 33 29.73 8.45 47.27
N CYS A 34 29.63 8.28 45.95
CA CYS A 34 30.77 7.90 45.15
C CYS A 34 30.76 8.58 43.78
N LEU A 35 31.96 9.01 43.42
CA LEU A 35 32.36 9.87 42.33
C LEU A 35 32.34 9.16 40.96
N VAL A 36 32.12 9.97 39.93
CA VAL A 36 32.29 9.64 38.51
C VAL A 36 33.78 9.47 38.17
N PRO A 37 34.21 8.38 37.50
CA PRO A 37 35.52 8.33 36.86
C PRO A 37 35.44 8.55 35.35
N GLN A 38 36.01 9.66 34.88
CA GLN A 38 36.40 9.87 33.47
C GLN A 38 37.52 8.90 33.08
N ARG A 39 37.36 8.18 31.97
CA ARG A 39 38.44 7.41 31.32
C ARG A 39 38.86 8.09 30.02
N ARG A 40 40.09 8.62 30.00
CA ARG A 40 40.86 9.05 28.82
C ARG A 40 41.12 7.86 27.88
N ARG A 41 40.82 8.01 26.59
CA ARG A 41 41.29 7.10 25.53
C ARG A 41 42.61 7.62 24.94
N ARG A 42 43.67 6.80 25.02
CA ARG A 42 44.93 6.96 24.29
C ARG A 42 44.75 6.39 22.88
N GLY A 43 45.22 7.12 21.87
CA GLY A 43 45.23 6.70 20.47
C GLY A 43 46.36 5.72 20.15
N VAL A 44 46.07 4.80 19.25
CA VAL A 44 47.06 3.99 18.51
C VAL A 44 46.78 4.23 17.03
N ARG A 45 47.78 4.76 16.32
CA ARG A 45 47.77 4.92 14.86
C ARG A 45 48.26 3.62 14.23
N LEU A 46 47.50 3.07 13.29
CA LEU A 46 47.97 2.09 12.32
C LEU A 46 47.95 2.76 10.94
N SER A 47 49.13 2.83 10.31
CA SER A 47 49.33 3.37 8.97
C SER A 47 49.00 2.30 7.92
N ALA A 48 48.18 2.64 6.93
CA ALA A 48 47.98 1.89 5.69
C ALA A 48 48.31 2.81 4.50
N PRO A 49 48.82 2.29 3.38
CA PRO A 49 49.38 3.11 2.31
C PRO A 49 48.28 3.81 1.51
N ALA A 50 48.46 5.12 1.32
CA ALA A 50 47.58 5.97 0.53
C ALA A 50 47.82 5.74 -0.97
N VAL A 51 46.80 5.24 -1.67
CA VAL A 51 46.66 5.42 -3.12
C VAL A 51 45.81 6.67 -3.31
N ALA A 52 46.39 7.70 -3.91
CA ALA A 52 45.72 8.96 -4.20
C ALA A 52 44.59 8.73 -5.22
N SER A 53 43.36 9.09 -4.84
CA SER A 53 42.26 9.31 -5.77
C SER A 53 41.88 10.77 -5.66
N GLU A 54 41.93 11.49 -6.78
CA GLU A 54 41.66 12.92 -6.85
C GLU A 54 40.22 13.21 -6.42
N THR A 55 40.08 14.13 -5.47
CA THR A 55 38.78 14.62 -4.99
C THR A 55 38.32 15.74 -5.91
N PRO A 56 37.08 15.72 -6.45
CA PRO A 56 36.55 16.89 -7.13
C PRO A 56 36.30 18.02 -6.13
N ARG A 57 36.75 19.22 -6.52
CA ARG A 57 36.69 20.47 -5.76
C ARG A 57 35.21 20.84 -5.45
N THR A 58 34.89 21.00 -4.18
CA THR A 58 33.61 21.51 -3.67
C THR A 58 33.39 22.95 -4.16
N VAL A 59 32.30 23.21 -4.88
CA VAL A 59 31.83 24.58 -5.17
C VAL A 59 30.82 24.95 -4.10
N GLU A 60 31.13 25.96 -3.29
CA GLU A 60 30.20 26.57 -2.32
C GLU A 60 28.98 27.13 -3.06
N ALA A 61 27.79 26.77 -2.59
CA ALA A 61 26.52 27.29 -3.08
C ALA A 61 26.28 28.73 -2.55
N PRO A 62 25.76 29.68 -3.35
CA PRO A 62 25.42 31.00 -2.86
C PRO A 62 24.17 30.95 -1.97
N SER A 63 24.22 31.63 -0.84
CA SER A 63 23.08 31.88 0.06
C SER A 63 21.99 32.73 -0.62
N PRO A 64 20.69 32.40 -0.49
CA PRO A 64 19.63 33.15 -1.17
C PRO A 64 19.24 34.42 -0.41
N SER A 65 19.22 35.54 -1.12
CA SER A 65 18.53 36.77 -0.72
C SER A 65 17.02 36.65 -0.96
N PRO A 66 16.16 37.29 -0.15
CA PRO A 66 14.71 37.11 -0.24
C PRO A 66 14.13 37.92 -1.41
N ALA A 67 13.62 37.23 -2.43
CA ALA A 67 12.88 37.86 -3.52
C ALA A 67 11.37 37.72 -3.28
N SER A 68 10.72 38.87 -3.09
CA SER A 68 9.26 39.02 -3.12
C SER A 68 8.76 38.95 -4.57
N GLY A 69 8.03 37.89 -4.91
CA GLY A 69 7.30 37.73 -6.17
C GLY A 69 6.02 36.93 -5.92
N LYS A 70 4.94 37.23 -6.63
CA LYS A 70 3.70 36.44 -6.57
C LYS A 70 4.00 34.98 -6.98
N ASP A 71 3.49 34.02 -6.19
CA ASP A 71 3.71 32.57 -6.28
C ASP A 71 3.06 31.95 -7.55
N ASP A 72 3.45 32.34 -8.76
CA ASP A 72 3.00 31.70 -10.02
C ASP A 72 3.61 30.29 -10.23
N ASP A 73 4.50 29.85 -9.33
CA ASP A 73 5.20 28.56 -9.35
C ASP A 73 4.70 27.56 -8.27
N ALA A 74 3.57 27.79 -7.60
CA ALA A 74 3.08 26.86 -6.57
C ALA A 74 2.28 25.69 -7.18
N PHE A 75 2.53 24.46 -6.70
CA PHE A 75 1.77 23.28 -7.12
C PHE A 75 0.39 23.26 -6.46
N ASP A 76 -0.68 23.36 -7.26
CA ASP A 76 -2.05 23.16 -6.76
C ASP A 76 -2.36 21.66 -6.69
N TRP A 77 -2.39 21.14 -5.46
CA TRP A 77 -2.75 19.75 -5.13
C TRP A 77 -4.22 19.44 -5.42
N LEU A 78 -5.12 20.43 -5.40
CA LEU A 78 -6.53 20.23 -5.66
C LEU A 78 -6.87 20.35 -7.16
N ASP A 79 -5.96 20.89 -7.97
CA ASP A 79 -6.12 20.96 -9.42
C ASP A 79 -5.59 19.69 -10.14
N GLN A 80 -5.61 18.51 -9.52
CA GLN A 80 -5.03 17.28 -10.09
C GLN A 80 -5.99 16.09 -10.10
N TRP A 81 -5.73 15.13 -10.99
CA TRP A 81 -6.44 13.84 -11.01
C TRP A 81 -5.78 12.85 -10.05
N TYR A 82 -6.59 12.20 -9.22
CA TYR A 82 -6.12 11.16 -8.30
C TYR A 82 -6.82 9.83 -8.53
N PRO A 83 -6.09 8.71 -8.49
CA PRO A 83 -6.69 7.40 -8.60
C PRO A 83 -7.32 6.96 -7.27
N ILE A 84 -8.58 6.51 -7.33
CA ILE A 84 -9.33 6.02 -6.18
C ILE A 84 -9.04 4.54 -5.96
N ALA A 85 -9.33 3.71 -6.96
CA ALA A 85 -9.18 2.27 -6.92
C ALA A 85 -9.23 1.68 -8.33
N PRO A 86 -8.64 0.49 -8.56
CA PRO A 86 -8.96 -0.35 -9.70
C PRO A 86 -10.44 -0.71 -9.69
N VAL A 87 -11.11 -0.63 -10.85
CA VAL A 87 -12.55 -0.91 -10.97
C VAL A 87 -12.87 -2.36 -10.60
N ASP A 88 -11.98 -3.30 -10.91
CA ASP A 88 -12.14 -4.72 -10.55
C ASP A 88 -12.19 -4.96 -9.03
N ASP A 89 -11.70 -4.01 -8.23
CA ASP A 89 -11.73 -4.06 -6.77
C ASP A 89 -12.94 -3.32 -6.18
N LEU A 90 -13.84 -2.79 -7.02
CA LEU A 90 -15.08 -2.13 -6.63
C LEU A 90 -16.30 -2.98 -7.02
N ASP A 91 -17.06 -3.44 -6.02
CA ASP A 91 -18.36 -4.09 -6.24
C ASP A 91 -19.42 -3.07 -6.68
N PRO A 92 -20.00 -3.16 -7.90
CA PRO A 92 -21.04 -2.24 -8.36
C PRO A 92 -22.37 -2.37 -7.57
N GLY A 93 -22.51 -3.40 -6.72
CA GLY A 93 -23.64 -3.57 -5.80
C GLY A 93 -23.54 -2.74 -4.51
N ALA A 94 -22.37 -2.18 -4.18
CA ALA A 94 -22.12 -1.53 -2.91
C ALA A 94 -21.37 -0.19 -3.08
N PRO A 95 -21.61 0.79 -2.19
CA PRO A 95 -20.74 1.96 -2.09
C PRO A 95 -19.40 1.63 -1.41
N HIS A 96 -18.34 2.30 -1.81
CA HIS A 96 -16.96 2.06 -1.34
C HIS A 96 -16.35 3.35 -0.80
N GLY A 97 -16.15 3.42 0.51
CA GLY A 97 -15.48 4.54 1.17
C GLY A 97 -13.97 4.53 0.92
N LYS A 98 -13.43 5.69 0.54
CA LYS A 98 -11.99 5.92 0.32
C LYS A 98 -11.58 7.27 0.90
N THR A 99 -10.29 7.42 1.15
CA THR A 99 -9.69 8.69 1.54
C THR A 99 -8.55 9.02 0.57
N VAL A 100 -8.52 10.28 0.11
CA VAL A 100 -7.48 10.83 -0.76
C VAL A 100 -7.29 12.31 -0.40
N LEU A 101 -6.06 12.77 -0.20
CA LEU A 101 -5.77 14.14 0.28
C LEU A 101 -6.57 14.52 1.55
N GLY A 102 -6.81 13.57 2.45
CA GLY A 102 -7.66 13.75 3.63
C GLY A 102 -9.16 13.81 3.34
N LEU A 103 -9.58 13.99 2.09
CA LEU A 103 -10.99 13.99 1.70
C LEU A 103 -11.55 12.57 1.83
N ARG A 104 -12.66 12.43 2.58
CA ARG A 104 -13.43 11.18 2.60
C ARG A 104 -14.41 11.21 1.43
N VAL A 105 -14.28 10.24 0.54
CA VAL A 105 -15.09 10.11 -0.67
C VAL A 105 -15.73 8.74 -0.75
N VAL A 106 -16.87 8.64 -1.42
CA VAL A 106 -17.57 7.38 -1.68
C VAL A 106 -17.64 7.14 -3.19
N ALA A 107 -17.03 6.04 -3.64
CA ALA A 107 -17.18 5.53 -4.99
C ALA A 107 -18.40 4.60 -5.04
N TRP A 108 -19.31 4.81 -5.99
CA TRP A 108 -20.50 3.97 -6.13
C TRP A 108 -20.93 3.88 -7.59
N HIS A 109 -21.61 2.80 -7.96
CA HIS A 109 -22.05 2.59 -9.34
C HIS A 109 -23.49 3.07 -9.52
N ASP A 110 -23.66 4.14 -10.30
CA ASP A 110 -24.97 4.62 -10.71
C ASP A 110 -25.54 3.67 -11.75
N ARG A 111 -26.49 2.82 -11.32
CA ARG A 111 -27.10 1.81 -12.20
C ARG A 111 -27.97 2.42 -13.28
N ALA A 112 -28.51 3.62 -13.07
CA ALA A 112 -29.34 4.29 -14.07
C ALA A 112 -28.48 4.82 -15.22
N ALA A 113 -27.31 5.39 -14.90
CA ALA A 113 -26.36 5.88 -15.89
C ALA A 113 -25.42 4.80 -16.45
N GLY A 114 -25.21 3.70 -15.72
CA GLY A 114 -24.22 2.69 -16.06
C GLY A 114 -22.77 3.15 -15.82
N GLU A 115 -22.56 4.08 -14.88
CA GLU A 115 -21.28 4.74 -14.65
C GLU A 115 -20.90 4.78 -13.16
N TRP A 116 -19.61 4.79 -12.87
CA TRP A 116 -19.11 5.07 -11.54
C TRP A 116 -19.23 6.57 -11.22
N ARG A 117 -19.61 6.86 -9.97
CA ARG A 117 -19.73 8.21 -9.41
C ARG A 117 -18.90 8.31 -8.13
N VAL A 118 -18.45 9.53 -7.82
CA VAL A 118 -17.64 9.82 -6.63
C VAL A 118 -18.25 11.01 -5.90
N PHE A 119 -18.77 10.77 -4.69
CA PHE A 119 -19.33 11.83 -3.84
C PHE A 119 -18.47 12.06 -2.61
N GLU A 120 -18.71 13.17 -1.93
CA GLU A 120 -18.28 13.33 -0.55
C GLU A 120 -18.92 12.23 0.33
N ASP A 121 -18.12 11.61 1.22
CA ASP A 121 -18.59 10.55 2.10
C ASP A 121 -19.26 11.09 3.38
N ALA A 122 -20.21 12.00 3.20
CA ALA A 122 -20.99 12.59 4.27
C ALA A 122 -22.39 12.94 3.77
N CYS A 123 -23.41 12.36 4.38
CA CYS A 123 -24.79 12.68 4.07
C CYS A 123 -25.11 14.12 4.52
N PRO A 124 -25.65 15.00 3.65
CA PRO A 124 -25.92 16.39 4.00
C PRO A 124 -26.98 16.56 5.10
N HIS A 125 -27.73 15.50 5.42
CA HIS A 125 -28.70 15.51 6.51
C HIS A 125 -28.02 15.61 7.89
N ARG A 126 -27.15 14.65 8.23
CA ARG A 126 -26.49 14.52 9.55
C ARG A 126 -25.09 13.90 9.50
N LEU A 127 -24.40 14.07 8.38
CA LEU A 127 -23.00 13.69 8.16
C LEU A 127 -22.69 12.18 8.29
N ALA A 128 -23.71 11.32 8.28
CA ALA A 128 -23.50 9.88 8.25
C ALA A 128 -22.71 9.48 6.99
N PRO A 129 -21.75 8.55 7.10
CA PRO A 129 -20.99 8.09 5.93
C PRO A 129 -21.93 7.44 4.92
N LEU A 130 -21.86 7.89 3.67
CA LEU A 130 -22.64 7.33 2.57
C LEU A 130 -22.04 6.01 2.08
N SER A 131 -20.76 5.78 2.35
CA SER A 131 -20.03 4.52 2.14
C SER A 131 -20.59 3.34 2.94
N GLU A 132 -21.26 3.59 4.05
CA GLU A 132 -22.02 2.57 4.81
C GLU A 132 -23.45 2.38 4.29
N GLY A 133 -23.80 3.07 3.20
CA GLY A 133 -25.09 3.04 2.54
C GLY A 133 -25.31 1.80 1.67
N ARG A 134 -26.22 1.95 0.71
CA ARG A 134 -26.56 0.89 -0.26
C ARG A 134 -27.07 1.49 -1.56
N ILE A 135 -27.02 0.71 -2.64
CA ILE A 135 -27.69 1.04 -3.89
C ILE A 135 -29.14 0.59 -3.78
N ASP A 136 -30.10 1.53 -3.86
CA ASP A 136 -31.52 1.20 -3.73
C ASP A 136 -32.06 0.48 -4.98
N GLY A 137 -33.29 -0.01 -4.90
CA GLY A 137 -33.94 -0.72 -6.02
C GLY A 137 -34.16 0.13 -7.27
N LYS A 138 -33.97 1.47 -7.19
CA LYS A 138 -34.03 2.40 -8.33
C LYS A 138 -32.63 2.77 -8.84
N GLY A 139 -31.57 2.17 -8.29
CA GLY A 139 -30.19 2.42 -8.71
C GLY A 139 -29.55 3.66 -8.10
N ARG A 140 -30.13 4.25 -7.05
CA ARG A 140 -29.64 5.48 -6.39
C ARG A 140 -28.80 5.14 -5.16
N LEU A 141 -27.90 6.04 -4.78
CA LEU A 141 -27.18 5.93 -3.51
C LEU A 141 -28.11 6.27 -2.35
N GLN A 142 -28.36 5.32 -1.45
CA GLN A 142 -29.19 5.49 -0.27
C GLN A 142 -28.35 5.54 1.00
N CYS A 143 -28.50 6.62 1.77
CA CYS A 143 -27.91 6.74 3.10
C CYS A 143 -28.52 5.71 4.07
N VAL A 144 -27.68 4.96 4.78
CA VAL A 144 -28.12 3.93 5.74
C VAL A 144 -28.90 4.51 6.92
N TYR A 145 -28.61 5.75 7.32
CA TYR A 145 -29.15 6.29 8.57
C TYR A 145 -30.64 6.63 8.47
N HIS A 146 -31.04 7.44 7.48
CA HIS A 146 -32.42 7.91 7.34
C HIS A 146 -33.03 7.64 5.96
N GLY A 147 -32.32 6.91 5.09
CA GLY A 147 -32.85 6.48 3.80
C GLY A 147 -32.97 7.56 2.73
N TRP A 148 -32.32 8.71 2.90
CA TRP A 148 -32.21 9.75 1.86
C TRP A 148 -31.50 9.16 0.64
N CYS A 149 -32.07 9.37 -0.55
CA CYS A 149 -31.53 8.83 -1.81
C CYS A 149 -31.03 9.94 -2.72
N PHE A 150 -29.88 9.72 -3.35
CA PHE A 150 -29.22 10.67 -4.25
C PHE A 150 -29.04 10.05 -5.65
N ASP A 151 -29.27 10.83 -6.69
CA ASP A 151 -28.89 10.42 -8.06
C ASP A 151 -27.40 10.60 -8.32
N GLY A 152 -26.93 10.24 -9.53
CA GLY A 152 -25.53 10.37 -9.95
C GLY A 152 -24.98 11.80 -10.02
N ALA A 153 -25.83 12.83 -10.00
CA ALA A 153 -25.40 14.22 -9.94
C ALA A 153 -25.31 14.75 -8.50
N GLY A 154 -25.65 13.92 -7.51
CA GLY A 154 -25.69 14.27 -6.09
C GLY A 154 -27.00 14.95 -5.66
N ALA A 155 -27.99 15.07 -6.54
CA ALA A 155 -29.26 15.68 -6.18
C ALA A 155 -30.10 14.73 -5.31
N CYS A 156 -30.72 15.26 -4.25
CA CYS A 156 -31.60 14.47 -3.41
C CYS A 156 -32.90 14.18 -4.14
N GLN A 157 -33.14 12.89 -4.39
CA GLN A 157 -34.31 12.42 -5.14
C GLN A 157 -35.44 11.93 -4.23
N PHE A 158 -35.13 11.59 -2.98
CA PHE A 158 -36.13 11.04 -2.07
C PHE A 158 -35.72 11.19 -0.61
N ILE A 159 -36.67 11.69 0.20
CA ILE A 159 -36.56 11.79 1.65
C ILE A 159 -37.77 11.01 2.21
N PRO A 160 -37.58 9.81 2.78
CA PRO A 160 -38.70 8.97 3.20
C PRO A 160 -39.60 9.63 4.26
N GLN A 161 -39.04 10.54 5.07
CA GLN A 161 -39.76 11.21 6.16
C GLN A 161 -40.49 12.49 5.70
N ALA A 162 -40.33 12.91 4.44
CA ALA A 162 -41.03 14.06 3.90
C ALA A 162 -42.47 13.67 3.51
N PRO A 163 -43.51 14.39 3.98
CA PRO A 163 -44.89 14.13 3.58
C PRO A 163 -45.08 14.27 2.07
N ALA A 164 -45.84 13.36 1.45
CA ALA A 164 -46.08 13.37 0.00
C ALA A 164 -46.77 14.65 -0.50
N LEU A 165 -47.65 15.24 0.34
CA LEU A 165 -48.36 16.50 0.06
C LEU A 165 -47.67 17.73 0.67
N GLY A 166 -46.46 17.56 1.22
CA GLY A 166 -45.69 18.65 1.82
C GLY A 166 -44.83 19.42 0.79
N PRO A 167 -44.13 20.47 1.23
CA PRO A 167 -43.14 21.15 0.39
C PRO A 167 -42.07 20.17 -0.14
N PRO A 168 -41.57 20.36 -1.37
CA PRO A 168 -40.60 19.46 -2.00
C PRO A 168 -39.18 19.69 -1.44
N VAL A 169 -38.98 19.38 -0.16
CA VAL A 169 -37.73 19.65 0.58
C VAL A 169 -36.49 18.98 -0.02
N HIS A 170 -36.67 17.89 -0.77
CA HIS A 170 -35.60 17.22 -1.51
C HIS A 170 -35.00 18.09 -2.63
N LYS A 171 -35.73 19.10 -3.13
CA LYS A 171 -35.24 20.04 -4.15
C LYS A 171 -34.38 21.17 -3.60
N ASN A 172 -34.22 21.27 -2.27
CA ASN A 172 -33.35 22.28 -1.67
C ASN A 172 -31.89 21.94 -1.99
N SER A 173 -31.07 22.94 -2.37
CA SER A 173 -29.64 22.74 -2.64
C SER A 173 -28.87 22.17 -1.44
N ARG A 174 -29.31 22.47 -0.21
CA ARG A 174 -28.77 21.91 1.04
C ARG A 174 -29.07 20.42 1.22
N ALA A 175 -30.01 19.87 0.44
CA ALA A 175 -30.28 18.44 0.44
C ALA A 175 -29.33 17.69 -0.50
N CYS A 176 -28.63 18.37 -1.42
CA CYS A 176 -27.71 17.73 -2.35
C CYS A 176 -26.39 17.35 -1.67
N VAL A 177 -25.80 16.23 -2.09
CA VAL A 177 -24.45 15.84 -1.72
C VAL A 177 -23.45 16.40 -2.75
N ALA A 178 -22.25 16.76 -2.30
CA ALA A 178 -21.20 17.21 -3.18
C ALA A 178 -20.72 16.05 -4.08
N SER A 179 -20.70 16.30 -5.40
CA SER A 179 -20.27 15.34 -6.41
C SER A 179 -18.97 15.79 -7.05
N TYR A 180 -17.98 14.91 -7.08
CA TYR A 180 -16.68 15.16 -7.71
C TYR A 180 -16.69 14.70 -9.17
N PRO A 181 -16.06 15.44 -10.10
CA PRO A 181 -15.76 14.92 -11.43
C PRO A 181 -14.95 13.63 -11.32
N CYS A 182 -15.37 12.61 -12.06
CA CYS A 182 -14.72 11.31 -12.05
C CYS A 182 -14.73 10.68 -13.44
N VAL A 183 -13.76 9.80 -13.70
CA VAL A 183 -13.69 9.04 -14.96
C VAL A 183 -13.06 7.68 -14.70
N VAL A 184 -13.52 6.67 -15.43
CA VAL A 184 -12.78 5.41 -15.52
C VAL A 184 -11.80 5.51 -16.67
N GLN A 185 -10.51 5.43 -16.38
CA GLN A 185 -9.43 5.42 -17.39
C GLN A 185 -8.39 4.38 -16.97
N ASN A 186 -7.92 3.57 -17.93
CA ASN A 186 -7.02 2.44 -17.69
C ASN A 186 -7.54 1.52 -16.56
N LYS A 187 -8.82 1.14 -16.59
CA LYS A 187 -9.54 0.36 -15.54
C LYS A 187 -9.34 0.87 -14.09
N ILE A 188 -8.99 2.13 -13.90
CA ILE A 188 -8.92 2.81 -12.60
C ILE A 188 -10.04 3.85 -12.56
N LEU A 189 -10.74 3.95 -11.43
CA LEU A 189 -11.62 5.07 -11.13
C LEU A 189 -10.78 6.25 -10.65
N TRP A 190 -10.79 7.34 -11.40
CA TRP A 190 -10.13 8.60 -11.08
C TRP A 190 -11.15 9.62 -10.59
N PHE A 191 -10.73 10.51 -9.70
CA PHE A 191 -11.51 11.69 -9.34
C PHE A 191 -10.66 12.95 -9.30
N TYR A 192 -11.37 14.07 -9.39
CA TYR A 192 -10.81 15.40 -9.31
C TYR A 192 -11.34 16.11 -8.06
N PRO A 193 -10.50 16.58 -7.13
CA PRO A 193 -10.90 17.03 -5.80
C PRO A 193 -11.45 18.48 -5.79
N ARG A 194 -12.30 18.81 -6.76
CA ARG A 194 -13.04 20.07 -6.89
C ARG A 194 -14.50 19.77 -7.18
N THR A 195 -15.42 20.43 -6.51
CA THR A 195 -16.88 20.24 -6.66
C THR A 195 -17.58 21.47 -7.22
N GLU A 196 -16.83 22.56 -7.36
CA GLU A 196 -17.30 23.84 -7.85
C GLU A 196 -17.78 23.69 -9.32
N PRO A 197 -18.85 24.41 -9.72
CA PRO A 197 -19.47 24.23 -11.03
C PRO A 197 -18.50 24.35 -12.22
N GLU A 198 -17.48 25.20 -12.14
CA GLU A 198 -16.46 25.37 -13.19
C GLU A 198 -15.60 24.13 -13.47
N TYR A 199 -15.56 23.17 -12.54
CA TYR A 199 -14.79 21.93 -12.68
C TYR A 199 -15.63 20.74 -13.18
N LYS A 200 -16.93 20.91 -13.40
CA LYS A 200 -17.79 19.82 -13.92
C LYS A 200 -17.27 19.24 -15.24
N ASP A 201 -16.79 20.11 -16.13
CA ASP A 201 -16.24 19.74 -17.44
C ASP A 201 -14.71 19.64 -17.46
N VAL A 202 -14.07 19.43 -16.29
CA VAL A 202 -12.61 19.36 -16.19
C VAL A 202 -12.00 18.29 -17.12
N LEU A 203 -12.71 17.20 -17.40
CA LEU A 203 -12.29 16.17 -18.36
C LEU A 203 -12.05 16.68 -19.79
N GLN A 204 -12.69 17.78 -20.20
CA GLN A 204 -12.47 18.39 -21.51
C GLN A 204 -11.19 19.23 -21.53
N ARG A 205 -10.76 19.74 -20.36
CA ARG A 205 -9.59 20.61 -20.21
C ARG A 205 -8.33 19.84 -19.82
N LYS A 206 -8.46 18.88 -18.90
CA LYS A 206 -7.38 18.14 -18.27
C LYS A 206 -7.86 16.72 -17.97
N ARG A 207 -7.18 15.71 -18.51
CA ARG A 207 -7.46 14.29 -18.28
C ARG A 207 -6.47 13.68 -17.30
N PRO A 208 -6.80 12.55 -16.64
CA PRO A 208 -5.79 11.77 -15.92
C PRO A 208 -4.66 11.35 -16.86
N PRO A 209 -3.44 11.09 -16.36
CA PRO A 209 -2.36 10.51 -17.15
C PRO A 209 -2.82 9.23 -17.85
N TYR A 210 -2.64 9.16 -19.17
CA TYR A 210 -2.99 7.98 -19.97
C TYR A 210 -1.73 7.19 -20.32
N MET A 211 -1.79 5.88 -20.11
CA MET A 211 -0.74 4.92 -20.47
C MET A 211 -1.38 3.76 -21.23
N ALA A 212 -1.04 3.57 -22.50
CA ALA A 212 -1.65 2.53 -23.35
C ALA A 212 -1.34 1.12 -22.83
N GLU A 213 -0.19 0.96 -22.17
CA GLU A 213 0.28 -0.28 -21.55
C GLU A 213 -0.64 -0.75 -20.41
N LEU A 214 -1.49 0.16 -19.88
CA LEU A 214 -2.44 -0.09 -18.81
C LEU A 214 -3.88 -0.33 -19.30
N ASP A 215 -4.10 -0.64 -20.58
CA ASP A 215 -5.43 -1.03 -21.05
C ASP A 215 -5.76 -2.52 -20.79
N ASP A 216 -4.76 -3.40 -20.56
CA ASP A 216 -4.96 -4.77 -20.04
C ASP A 216 -4.08 -5.19 -18.83
N PRO A 217 -4.12 -4.47 -17.69
CA PRO A 217 -3.28 -4.75 -16.54
C PRO A 217 -4.02 -5.61 -15.50
N SER A 218 -3.24 -6.33 -14.69
CA SER A 218 -3.68 -6.81 -13.37
C SER A 218 -3.17 -5.84 -12.31
N TYR A 219 -4.06 -5.02 -11.77
CA TYR A 219 -3.72 -4.10 -10.69
C TYR A 219 -3.60 -4.80 -9.34
N PHE A 220 -2.72 -4.24 -8.51
CA PHE A 220 -2.65 -4.52 -7.08
C PHE A 220 -2.76 -3.20 -6.31
N THR A 221 -3.53 -3.20 -5.22
CA THR A 221 -3.76 -2.03 -4.37
C THR A 221 -3.46 -2.35 -2.92
N CYS A 222 -2.61 -1.59 -2.25
CA CYS A 222 -2.40 -1.68 -0.81
C CYS A 222 -2.37 -0.30 -0.15
N ARG A 223 -2.80 -0.22 1.10
CA ARG A 223 -2.44 0.87 2.00
C ARG A 223 -1.01 0.68 2.42
N TYR A 224 -0.30 1.78 2.53
CA TYR A 224 1.13 1.77 2.75
C TYR A 224 1.54 3.05 3.49
N ASP A 225 2.64 2.99 4.22
CA ASP A 225 3.23 4.19 4.82
C ASP A 225 4.21 4.81 3.80
N VAL A 226 4.35 6.13 3.80
CA VAL A 226 4.75 6.96 2.63
C VAL A 226 5.96 6.42 1.84
N LEU A 227 5.69 5.86 0.65
CA LEU A 227 6.67 5.14 -0.20
C LEU A 227 7.12 5.91 -1.46
N VAL A 228 6.68 7.16 -1.66
CA VAL A 228 7.00 7.86 -2.93
C VAL A 228 8.51 7.96 -3.15
N GLU A 229 9.30 8.22 -2.10
CA GLU A 229 10.76 8.27 -2.18
C GLU A 229 11.41 6.90 -2.37
N ASN A 230 10.86 5.85 -1.76
CA ASN A 230 11.35 4.48 -1.93
C ASN A 230 11.21 3.99 -3.38
N LEU A 231 10.24 4.50 -4.16
CA LEU A 231 10.15 4.25 -5.61
C LEU A 231 11.29 4.90 -6.41
N PHE A 232 11.91 5.95 -5.88
CA PHE A 232 12.99 6.70 -6.54
C PHE A 232 14.39 6.16 -6.24
N ASP A 233 14.51 5.11 -5.42
CA ASP A 233 15.80 4.54 -5.08
C ASP A 233 15.90 3.08 -5.57
N PRO A 234 16.41 2.81 -6.78
CA PRO A 234 16.66 1.44 -7.21
C PRO A 234 17.86 0.78 -6.51
N ALA A 235 18.69 1.51 -5.75
CA ALA A 235 19.85 0.94 -5.09
C ALA A 235 19.47 0.04 -3.91
N HIS A 236 18.31 0.28 -3.26
CA HIS A 236 17.83 -0.59 -2.18
C HIS A 236 17.42 -1.98 -2.67
N VAL A 237 17.05 -2.13 -3.95
CA VAL A 237 16.40 -3.33 -4.50
C VAL A 237 17.16 -4.63 -4.22
N PRO A 238 18.47 -4.76 -4.54
CA PRO A 238 19.23 -5.98 -4.23
C PRO A 238 19.30 -6.30 -2.73
N TYR A 239 19.19 -5.31 -1.86
CA TYR A 239 19.38 -5.45 -0.41
C TYR A 239 18.07 -5.70 0.34
N ALA A 240 17.06 -4.84 0.16
CA ALA A 240 15.78 -4.99 0.87
C ALA A 240 14.99 -6.20 0.35
N HIS A 241 14.98 -6.41 -0.97
CA HIS A 241 14.21 -7.47 -1.64
C HIS A 241 15.00 -8.75 -1.87
N LYS A 242 16.07 -8.97 -1.11
CA LYS A 242 16.95 -10.11 -1.25
C LYS A 242 16.18 -11.44 -1.28
N GLY A 243 16.39 -12.21 -2.35
CA GLY A 243 15.74 -13.52 -2.54
C GLY A 243 14.26 -13.47 -2.91
N LEU A 244 13.69 -12.27 -3.08
CA LEU A 244 12.32 -12.06 -3.58
C LEU A 244 12.29 -11.68 -5.06
N LEU A 245 13.28 -10.94 -5.53
CA LEU A 245 13.42 -10.52 -6.91
C LEU A 245 14.62 -11.19 -7.59
N PRO A 246 14.55 -11.47 -8.91
CA PRO A 246 15.70 -11.96 -9.65
C PRO A 246 16.87 -10.97 -9.57
N SER A 247 18.07 -11.47 -9.34
CA SER A 247 19.29 -10.66 -9.43
C SER A 247 19.52 -10.28 -10.89
N PHE A 248 19.51 -8.98 -11.19
CA PHE A 248 19.85 -8.46 -12.52
C PHE A 248 21.38 -8.38 -12.66
N ARG A 249 22.03 -9.53 -12.85
CA ARG A 249 23.45 -9.54 -13.24
C ARG A 249 23.55 -9.13 -14.71
N ASP A 250 24.41 -8.17 -14.98
CA ASP A 250 24.76 -7.82 -16.35
C ASP A 250 25.72 -8.87 -16.90
N GLU A 251 25.17 -9.87 -17.59
CA GLU A 251 25.97 -10.93 -18.23
C GLU A 251 26.93 -10.38 -19.31
N GLN A 252 26.73 -9.13 -19.76
CA GLN A 252 27.56 -8.50 -20.79
C GLN A 252 28.84 -7.87 -20.21
N ASP A 253 28.98 -7.77 -18.89
CA ASP A 253 30.18 -7.29 -18.22
C ASP A 253 30.54 -8.15 -16.99
N PRO A 254 30.97 -9.41 -17.19
CA PRO A 254 31.30 -10.33 -16.10
C PRO A 254 32.52 -9.90 -15.26
N GLY A 255 33.26 -8.87 -15.68
CA GLY A 255 34.38 -8.28 -14.94
C GLY A 255 33.97 -7.14 -14.01
N ARG A 256 32.71 -6.68 -14.07
CA ARG A 256 32.22 -5.60 -13.21
C ARG A 256 32.14 -6.06 -11.76
N TYR A 257 32.71 -5.27 -10.85
CA TYR A 257 32.60 -5.55 -9.43
C TYR A 257 31.15 -5.37 -8.99
N HIS A 258 30.56 -6.48 -8.59
CA HIS A 258 29.31 -6.51 -7.84
C HIS A 258 29.64 -6.93 -6.41
N ASP A 259 28.97 -6.33 -5.43
CA ASP A 259 29.09 -6.85 -4.07
C ASP A 259 28.36 -8.21 -3.93
N GLN A 260 28.39 -8.79 -2.74
CA GLN A 260 27.76 -10.09 -2.46
C GLN A 260 26.26 -10.11 -2.78
N GLU A 261 25.58 -8.98 -2.64
CA GLU A 261 24.14 -8.83 -2.86
C GLU A 261 23.80 -8.38 -4.29
N CYS A 262 24.81 -8.30 -5.15
CA CYS A 262 24.71 -7.81 -6.53
C CYS A 262 24.44 -6.30 -6.63
N GLY A 263 24.79 -5.51 -5.61
CA GLY A 263 24.86 -4.06 -5.70
C GLY A 263 25.98 -3.60 -6.64
N ASP A 264 25.73 -2.51 -7.36
CA ASP A 264 26.58 -1.97 -8.43
C ASP A 264 26.31 -0.47 -8.59
N PRO A 265 27.32 0.38 -8.88
CA PRO A 265 27.08 1.76 -9.28
C PRO A 265 25.96 1.94 -10.31
N ILE A 266 24.91 2.67 -9.93
CA ILE A 266 23.80 3.07 -10.81
C ILE A 266 24.04 4.51 -11.25
N THR A 267 24.38 4.70 -12.52
CA THR A 267 24.46 6.04 -13.12
C THR A 267 23.08 6.48 -13.57
N MET A 268 22.62 7.60 -13.02
CA MET A 268 21.38 8.27 -13.38
C MET A 268 21.64 9.68 -13.88
N LYS A 269 20.81 10.11 -14.83
CA LYS A 269 20.79 11.48 -15.32
C LYS A 269 19.37 12.01 -15.27
N ILE A 270 19.17 13.11 -14.54
CA ILE A 270 17.89 13.84 -14.55
C ILE A 270 17.87 14.70 -15.81
N ASP A 271 17.01 14.33 -16.76
CA ASP A 271 16.96 14.98 -18.08
C ASP A 271 16.00 16.18 -18.09
N GLN A 272 14.92 16.12 -17.32
CA GLN A 272 13.87 17.15 -17.27
C GLN A 272 13.33 17.28 -15.85
N THR A 273 13.03 18.50 -15.42
CA THR A 273 12.35 18.78 -14.15
C THR A 273 11.52 20.04 -14.28
N ASP A 274 10.24 19.94 -13.97
CA ASP A 274 9.28 21.05 -13.96
C ASP A 274 8.20 20.82 -12.89
N ILE A 275 7.19 21.69 -12.83
CA ILE A 275 6.10 21.59 -11.86
C ILE A 275 5.31 20.27 -11.98
N ASN A 276 5.27 19.66 -13.17
CA ASN A 276 4.57 18.40 -13.45
C ASN A 276 5.41 17.16 -13.14
N GLY A 277 6.66 17.30 -12.68
CA GLY A 277 7.52 16.20 -12.22
C GLY A 277 8.89 16.18 -12.89
N PHE A 278 9.43 14.98 -13.14
CA PHE A 278 10.76 14.81 -13.73
C PHE A 278 10.92 13.52 -14.54
N LEU A 279 11.93 13.50 -15.40
CA LEU A 279 12.39 12.34 -16.17
C LEU A 279 13.84 12.03 -15.81
N SER A 280 14.12 10.76 -15.51
CA SER A 280 15.46 10.24 -15.25
C SER A 280 15.80 9.13 -16.23
N THR A 281 16.99 9.18 -16.83
CA THR A 281 17.53 8.11 -17.67
C THR A 281 18.65 7.37 -16.94
N MET A 282 18.64 6.05 -17.05
CA MET A 282 19.65 5.15 -16.47
C MET A 282 19.99 4.00 -17.43
N LYS A 283 21.03 3.23 -17.11
CA LYS A 283 21.35 2.02 -17.88
C LYS A 283 20.14 1.07 -17.83
N GLY A 284 19.57 0.76 -19.00
CA GLY A 284 18.42 -0.15 -19.12
C GLY A 284 17.05 0.51 -19.30
N GLY A 285 16.94 1.84 -19.20
CA GLY A 285 15.69 2.55 -19.51
C GLY A 285 15.59 3.96 -18.93
N SER A 286 14.38 4.51 -18.97
CA SER A 286 14.06 5.77 -18.30
C SER A 286 12.86 5.60 -17.38
N ILE A 287 12.81 6.46 -16.37
CA ILE A 287 11.81 6.48 -15.32
C ILE A 287 11.24 7.90 -15.25
N ARG A 288 9.91 8.00 -15.22
CA ARG A 288 9.18 9.26 -15.16
C ARG A 288 8.37 9.35 -13.88
N PHE A 289 8.51 10.47 -13.19
CA PHE A 289 7.57 10.94 -12.18
C PHE A 289 6.65 11.97 -12.81
N VAL A 290 5.34 11.71 -12.78
CA VAL A 290 4.30 12.68 -13.13
C VAL A 290 3.58 13.04 -11.84
N ALA A 291 3.76 14.28 -11.43
CA ALA A 291 3.14 14.84 -10.25
C ALA A 291 1.60 14.70 -10.32
N PRO A 292 0.92 14.47 -9.19
CA PRO A 292 1.49 14.41 -7.84
C PRO A 292 1.93 13.01 -7.40
N CYS A 293 1.48 11.95 -8.08
CA CYS A 293 1.51 10.61 -7.52
C CYS A 293 1.86 9.49 -8.51
N THR A 294 2.20 9.79 -9.76
CA THR A 294 2.38 8.75 -10.78
C THR A 294 3.87 8.52 -11.04
N PHE A 295 4.28 7.27 -11.00
CA PHE A 295 5.64 6.82 -11.24
C PHE A 295 5.62 5.68 -12.25
N HIS A 296 6.38 5.79 -13.33
CA HIS A 296 6.42 4.71 -14.31
C HIS A 296 7.74 4.62 -15.06
N GLY A 297 8.14 3.40 -15.41
CA GLY A 297 9.23 3.19 -16.37
C GLY A 297 8.82 3.59 -17.79
N THR A 298 9.75 3.55 -18.73
CA THR A 298 9.44 3.59 -20.17
C THR A 298 9.72 2.20 -20.74
N PRO A 299 8.79 1.60 -21.50
CA PRO A 299 9.05 0.32 -22.13
C PRO A 299 10.22 0.47 -23.12
N PRO A 300 11.17 -0.47 -23.15
CA PRO A 300 12.26 -0.45 -24.10
C PRO A 300 11.72 -0.57 -25.53
N THR A 301 12.21 0.28 -26.44
CA THR A 301 11.83 0.31 -27.85
C THR A 301 12.64 -0.66 -28.72
N LYS A 302 13.36 -1.62 -28.12
CA LYS A 302 14.18 -2.57 -28.87
C LYS A 302 13.29 -3.49 -29.71
N VAL A 303 13.45 -3.40 -31.02
CA VAL A 303 12.88 -4.32 -32.00
C VAL A 303 14.03 -5.12 -32.60
N TYR A 304 13.91 -6.45 -32.61
CA TYR A 304 14.90 -7.33 -33.23
C TYR A 304 14.83 -7.25 -34.76
N ALA A 305 15.89 -7.72 -35.43
CA ALA A 305 15.98 -7.72 -36.89
C ALA A 305 14.84 -8.53 -37.58
N ASP A 306 14.19 -9.44 -36.86
CA ASP A 306 13.03 -10.21 -37.33
C ASP A 306 11.69 -9.44 -37.16
N GLY A 307 11.73 -8.17 -36.75
CA GLY A 307 10.57 -7.31 -36.55
C GLY A 307 9.85 -7.55 -35.22
N LYS A 308 10.32 -8.47 -34.36
CA LYS A 308 9.69 -8.71 -33.05
C LYS A 308 10.20 -7.73 -32.01
N ALA A 309 9.26 -7.18 -31.24
CA ALA A 309 9.61 -6.40 -30.06
C ALA A 309 10.30 -7.28 -29.01
N ALA A 310 11.34 -6.75 -28.37
CA ALA A 310 11.97 -7.41 -27.24
C ALA A 310 10.98 -7.62 -26.09
N ALA A 311 11.17 -8.69 -25.33
CA ALA A 311 10.40 -8.92 -24.12
C ALA A 311 10.66 -7.78 -23.14
N TRP A 312 9.60 -7.18 -22.62
CA TRP A 312 9.70 -6.11 -21.65
C TRP A 312 8.66 -6.22 -20.55
N PHE A 313 9.03 -5.63 -19.41
CA PHE A 313 8.22 -5.42 -18.24
C PHE A 313 8.42 -3.98 -17.82
N MET A 314 7.36 -3.33 -17.37
CA MET A 314 7.38 -1.93 -16.95
C MET A 314 6.68 -1.85 -15.60
N LEU A 315 7.29 -1.16 -14.65
CA LEU A 315 6.62 -0.82 -13.40
C LEU A 315 5.79 0.45 -13.64
N VAL A 316 4.52 0.41 -13.25
CA VAL A 316 3.68 1.59 -13.07
C VAL A 316 3.17 1.59 -11.64
N ALA A 317 3.38 2.68 -10.91
CA ALA A 317 2.95 2.87 -9.55
C ALA A 317 2.26 4.22 -9.39
N PHE A 318 1.19 4.24 -8.61
CA PHE A 318 0.50 5.42 -8.14
C PHE A 318 0.64 5.46 -6.62
N CYS A 319 1.33 6.46 -6.07
CA CYS A 319 1.51 6.66 -4.63
C CYS A 319 0.59 7.80 -4.16
N ILE A 320 -0.65 7.46 -3.83
CA ILE A 320 -1.72 8.41 -3.52
C ILE A 320 -1.59 8.89 -2.07
N PRO A 321 -1.48 10.20 -1.81
CA PRO A 321 -1.52 10.73 -0.45
C PRO A 321 -2.91 10.52 0.17
N VAL A 322 -2.96 9.94 1.37
CA VAL A 322 -4.22 9.65 2.07
C VAL A 322 -4.41 10.59 3.25
N ALA A 323 -3.42 10.65 4.14
CA ALA A 323 -3.36 11.50 5.33
C ALA A 323 -1.88 11.62 5.76
N PRO A 324 -1.51 12.49 6.71
CA PRO A 324 -0.14 12.53 7.24
C PRO A 324 0.35 11.14 7.68
N GLY A 325 1.51 10.72 7.15
CA GLY A 325 2.09 9.40 7.42
C GLY A 325 1.37 8.22 6.76
N ARG A 326 0.43 8.46 5.83
CA ARG A 326 -0.34 7.40 5.17
C ARG A 326 -0.48 7.66 3.67
N SER A 327 -0.12 6.67 2.87
CA SER A 327 -0.39 6.63 1.44
C SER A 327 -1.17 5.38 1.04
N ARG A 328 -1.64 5.37 -0.20
CA ARG A 328 -2.17 4.18 -0.86
C ARG A 328 -1.32 3.96 -2.11
N LEU A 329 -0.87 2.74 -2.31
CA LEU A 329 -0.13 2.33 -3.50
C LEU A 329 -1.08 1.54 -4.40
N ILE A 330 -1.21 1.98 -5.65
CA ILE A 330 -1.76 1.15 -6.73
C ILE A 330 -0.62 0.90 -7.69
N TRP A 331 -0.30 -0.34 -8.00
CA TRP A 331 0.73 -0.63 -9.00
C TRP A 331 0.30 -1.72 -9.99
N ALA A 332 0.98 -1.73 -11.12
CA ALA A 332 0.84 -2.70 -12.19
C ALA A 332 2.20 -2.99 -12.80
N PHE A 333 2.33 -4.19 -13.35
CA PHE A 333 3.50 -4.62 -14.10
C PHE A 333 3.10 -4.97 -15.54
N PRO A 334 2.73 -3.99 -16.37
CA PRO A 334 2.47 -4.24 -17.78
C PRO A 334 3.68 -4.88 -18.47
N ARG A 335 3.38 -5.77 -19.42
CA ARG A 335 4.37 -6.59 -20.13
C ARG A 335 3.85 -7.02 -21.49
N ASN A 336 4.74 -7.18 -22.47
CA ASN A 336 4.40 -7.79 -23.76
C ASN A 336 4.71 -9.29 -23.83
N ALA A 337 5.49 -9.82 -22.88
CA ALA A 337 5.91 -11.21 -22.82
C ALA A 337 5.17 -11.98 -21.71
N GLY A 338 4.87 -13.26 -21.96
CA GLY A 338 4.22 -14.11 -20.95
C GLY A 338 2.81 -13.64 -20.54
N VAL A 339 2.11 -12.87 -21.38
CA VAL A 339 0.77 -12.34 -21.10
C VAL A 339 -0.25 -13.47 -20.88
N TRP A 340 -0.10 -14.61 -21.58
CA TRP A 340 -0.97 -15.78 -21.38
C TRP A 340 -0.97 -16.29 -19.93
N LEU A 341 0.15 -16.16 -19.20
CA LEU A 341 0.24 -16.54 -17.79
C LEU A 341 -0.70 -15.68 -16.92
N LEU A 342 -0.95 -14.42 -17.27
CA LEU A 342 -1.89 -13.55 -16.53
C LEU A 342 -3.34 -14.04 -16.63
N LYS A 343 -3.68 -14.82 -17.66
CA LYS A 343 -5.03 -15.39 -17.83
C LYS A 343 -5.24 -16.67 -17.01
N ILE A 344 -4.17 -17.32 -16.60
CA ILE A 344 -4.22 -18.61 -15.88
C ILE A 344 -3.91 -18.42 -14.39
N ILE A 345 -2.97 -17.53 -14.07
CA ILE A 345 -2.58 -17.25 -12.69
C ILE A 345 -3.62 -16.31 -12.09
N PRO A 346 -4.32 -16.71 -11.01
CA PRO A 346 -5.26 -15.83 -10.34
C PRO A 346 -4.58 -14.57 -9.81
N ARG A 347 -5.25 -13.41 -9.89
CA ARG A 347 -4.71 -12.12 -9.42
C ARG A 347 -4.15 -12.21 -7.99
N TRP A 348 -4.89 -12.84 -7.08
CA TRP A 348 -4.47 -13.01 -5.68
C TRP A 348 -3.11 -13.72 -5.52
N PHE A 349 -2.77 -14.64 -6.43
CA PHE A 349 -1.51 -15.36 -6.35
C PHE A 349 -0.34 -14.44 -6.70
N SER A 350 -0.47 -13.66 -7.78
CA SER A 350 0.50 -12.60 -8.10
C SER A 350 0.63 -11.61 -6.94
N HIS A 351 -0.50 -11.20 -6.36
CA HIS A 351 -0.54 -10.31 -5.19
C HIS A 351 0.22 -10.89 -3.98
N SER A 352 0.21 -12.20 -3.76
CA SER A 352 0.97 -12.83 -2.67
C SER A 352 2.50 -12.63 -2.81
N ILE A 353 3.02 -12.64 -4.04
CA ILE A 353 4.45 -12.41 -4.33
C ILE A 353 4.78 -10.94 -4.10
N THR A 354 3.94 -10.09 -4.69
CA THR A 354 3.97 -8.64 -4.63
C THR A 354 3.90 -8.10 -3.19
N ASN A 355 3.06 -8.68 -2.33
CA ASN A 355 3.00 -8.37 -0.90
C ASN A 355 4.34 -8.61 -0.21
N ARG A 356 5.04 -9.70 -0.50
CA ARG A 356 6.32 -10.02 0.15
C ARG A 356 7.40 -8.98 -0.12
N VAL A 357 7.42 -8.42 -1.34
CA VAL A 357 8.32 -7.31 -1.73
C VAL A 357 7.96 -6.06 -0.93
N LEU A 358 6.67 -5.81 -0.70
CA LEU A 358 6.25 -4.68 0.12
C LEU A 358 6.54 -4.90 1.62
N ASP A 359 6.54 -6.13 2.11
CA ASP A 359 6.85 -6.40 3.51
C ASP A 359 8.33 -6.14 3.85
N SER A 360 9.24 -6.22 2.87
CA SER A 360 10.65 -5.84 3.05
C SER A 360 10.82 -4.34 3.28
N ASP A 361 10.00 -3.49 2.65
CA ASP A 361 10.21 -2.04 2.72
C ASP A 361 9.48 -1.38 3.89
N ILE A 362 8.30 -1.87 4.28
CA ILE A 362 7.32 -1.06 5.04
C ILE A 362 7.86 -0.56 6.37
N CYS A 363 8.65 -1.39 7.08
CA CYS A 363 9.23 -1.00 8.35
C CYS A 363 10.35 0.03 8.17
N LEU A 364 11.17 -0.11 7.13
CA LEU A 364 12.29 0.81 6.87
C LEU A 364 11.75 2.20 6.56
N VAL A 365 10.83 2.27 5.59
CA VAL A 365 10.19 3.50 5.13
C VAL A 365 9.42 4.19 6.26
N HIS A 366 8.71 3.43 7.11
CA HIS A 366 8.00 3.97 8.27
C HIS A 366 8.92 4.71 9.26
N PHE A 367 10.11 4.17 9.53
CA PHE A 367 11.05 4.80 10.45
C PHE A 367 11.82 5.95 9.78
N GLU A 368 12.14 5.84 8.50
CA GLU A 368 12.79 6.91 7.74
C GLU A 368 11.96 8.20 7.75
N GLU A 369 10.66 8.12 7.45
CA GLU A 369 9.76 9.29 7.46
C GLU A 369 9.80 10.04 8.80
N ARG A 370 9.77 9.28 9.90
CA ARG A 370 9.80 9.84 11.27
C ARG A 370 11.12 10.53 11.56
N ASN A 371 12.23 9.92 11.14
CA ASN A 371 13.55 10.50 11.31
C ASN A 371 13.71 11.78 10.48
N PHE A 372 13.16 11.82 9.26
CA PHE A 372 13.15 13.03 8.44
C PHE A 372 12.34 14.16 9.07
N ILE A 373 11.15 13.86 9.59
CA ILE A 373 10.33 14.86 10.29
C ILE A 373 11.03 15.36 11.56
N ALA A 374 11.64 14.46 12.34
CA ALA A 374 12.39 14.85 13.54
C ALA A 374 13.62 15.72 13.23
N ALA A 375 14.30 15.48 12.11
CA ALA A 375 15.44 16.29 11.68
C ALA A 375 15.06 17.63 11.02
N GLY A 376 13.80 17.77 10.60
CA GLY A 376 13.27 18.93 9.88
C GLY A 376 13.48 18.84 8.37
N LEU A 377 12.40 19.00 7.60
CA LEU A 377 12.39 18.79 6.16
C LEU A 377 13.27 19.79 5.39
N ASP A 378 13.41 21.04 5.86
CA ASP A 378 14.29 22.03 5.22
C ASP A 378 15.78 21.65 5.29
N ASN A 379 16.15 20.85 6.29
CA ASN A 379 17.53 20.42 6.56
C ASN A 379 17.73 18.94 6.27
N TRP A 380 16.91 18.34 5.39
CA TRP A 380 16.93 16.90 5.14
C TRP A 380 18.32 16.36 4.74
N HIS A 381 19.13 17.15 4.05
CA HIS A 381 20.51 16.82 3.66
C HIS A 381 21.49 16.73 4.84
N LYS A 382 21.12 17.28 6.01
CA LYS A 382 21.84 17.07 7.28
C LYS A 382 21.41 15.78 7.96
N ALA A 383 20.19 15.31 7.68
CA ALA A 383 19.62 14.09 8.21
C ALA A 383 20.07 12.84 7.44
N CYS A 384 20.27 12.97 6.12
CA CYS A 384 20.76 11.88 5.27
C CYS A 384 21.86 12.33 4.32
N TYR A 385 22.81 11.44 4.07
CA TYR A 385 23.92 11.63 3.14
C TYR A 385 23.64 10.86 1.84
N VAL A 386 23.52 11.58 0.73
CA VAL A 386 23.14 11.06 -0.60
C VAL A 386 24.21 11.40 -1.65
N PRO A 387 25.40 10.76 -1.59
CA PRO A 387 26.57 11.22 -2.33
C PRO A 387 26.70 10.67 -3.76
N THR A 388 25.86 9.70 -4.14
CA THR A 388 26.07 8.91 -5.34
C THR A 388 25.07 9.27 -6.44
N SER A 389 25.38 8.85 -7.67
CA SER A 389 24.46 9.04 -8.80
C SER A 389 23.15 8.27 -8.63
N SER A 390 23.12 7.18 -7.84
CA SER A 390 21.89 6.43 -7.59
C SER A 390 20.86 7.20 -6.78
N ASP A 391 21.30 8.22 -6.03
CA ASP A 391 20.41 9.07 -5.22
C ASP A 391 19.71 10.15 -6.07
N GLY A 392 20.02 10.24 -7.37
CA GLY A 392 19.63 11.36 -8.23
C GLY A 392 18.12 11.62 -8.28
N MET A 393 17.29 10.57 -8.34
CA MET A 393 15.82 10.72 -8.36
C MET A 393 15.25 11.13 -6.99
N VAL A 394 15.83 10.64 -5.89
CA VAL A 394 15.44 11.08 -4.53
C VAL A 394 15.74 12.57 -4.35
N VAL A 395 16.94 13.00 -4.75
CA VAL A 395 17.34 14.42 -4.75
C VAL A 395 16.42 15.26 -5.64
N ALA A 396 16.09 14.77 -6.85
CA ALA A 396 15.18 15.46 -7.77
C ALA A 396 13.79 15.62 -7.17
N PHE A 397 13.22 14.56 -6.59
CA PHE A 397 11.91 14.61 -5.93
C PHE A 397 11.90 15.58 -4.76
N ARG A 398 12.90 15.54 -3.86
CA ARG A 398 12.95 16.46 -2.71
C ARG A 398 13.13 17.91 -3.14
N ASN A 399 13.92 18.17 -4.17
CA ASN A 399 14.04 19.52 -4.73
C ASN A 399 12.73 20.01 -5.36
N TRP A 400 12.02 19.12 -6.08
CA TRP A 400 10.69 19.39 -6.62
C TRP A 400 9.68 19.69 -5.49
N PHE A 401 9.61 18.84 -4.47
CA PHE A 401 8.70 18.96 -3.33
C PHE A 401 8.98 20.22 -2.50
N ARG A 402 10.25 20.58 -2.32
CA ARG A 402 10.64 21.88 -1.73
C ARG A 402 10.16 23.04 -2.58
N LYS A 403 10.53 23.06 -3.87
CA LYS A 403 10.33 24.20 -4.77
C LYS A 403 8.84 24.49 -4.98
N TYR A 404 8.07 23.48 -5.35
CA TYR A 404 6.70 23.66 -5.80
C TYR A 404 5.66 23.44 -4.68
N CYS A 405 6.01 22.69 -3.62
CA CYS A 405 5.08 22.31 -2.56
C CYS A 405 5.46 22.80 -1.16
N LYS A 406 6.60 23.49 -0.99
CA LYS A 406 7.09 23.98 0.32
C LYS A 406 7.16 22.86 1.38
N HIS A 407 7.55 21.65 0.95
CA HIS A 407 7.60 20.44 1.79
C HIS A 407 6.25 19.97 2.36
N GLN A 408 5.13 20.43 1.81
CA GLN A 408 3.81 20.11 2.32
C GLN A 408 2.88 19.59 1.22
N VAL A 409 2.05 18.62 1.59
CA VAL A 409 0.92 18.21 0.77
C VAL A 409 -0.21 19.21 0.98
N GLY A 410 -0.75 19.76 -0.10
CA GLY A 410 -1.96 20.58 -0.07
C GLY A 410 -3.19 19.72 0.20
N TRP A 411 -3.46 19.44 1.48
CA TRP A 411 -4.59 18.62 1.90
C TRP A 411 -5.93 19.27 1.54
N GLY A 412 -6.88 18.49 1.03
CA GLY A 412 -8.23 18.98 0.70
C GLY A 412 -9.14 19.14 1.91
N SER A 413 -8.69 18.72 3.09
CA SER A 413 -9.39 18.91 4.36
C SER A 413 -8.39 19.21 5.47
N PRO A 414 -8.79 19.92 6.54
CA PRO A 414 -7.90 20.22 7.67
C PRO A 414 -7.27 18.93 8.22
N GLN A 415 -5.94 18.87 8.18
CA GLN A 415 -5.18 17.78 8.79
C GLN A 415 -4.45 18.31 10.02
N VAL A 416 -4.34 17.47 11.05
CA VAL A 416 -3.35 17.68 12.09
C VAL A 416 -2.02 17.28 11.47
N GLU A 417 -1.08 18.20 11.30
CA GLU A 417 0.26 17.95 10.71
C GLU A 417 1.18 17.12 11.63
N GLN A 418 0.59 16.20 12.38
CA GLN A 418 1.27 15.27 13.25
C GLN A 418 1.09 13.85 12.73
N LEU A 419 2.19 13.13 12.59
CA LEU A 419 2.16 11.72 12.27
C LEU A 419 1.37 10.95 13.35
N PRO A 420 0.58 9.94 12.97
CA PRO A 420 -0.05 9.06 13.95
C PRO A 420 1.03 8.34 14.78
N PRO A 421 0.72 7.90 16.02
CA PRO A 421 1.63 7.09 16.82
C PRO A 421 2.14 5.88 16.03
N SER A 422 3.42 5.53 16.20
CA SER A 422 4.01 4.35 15.57
C SER A 422 3.29 3.09 16.07
N PRO A 423 2.67 2.30 15.18
CA PRO A 423 2.17 0.99 15.57
C PRO A 423 3.35 0.01 15.74
N THR A 424 3.05 -1.17 16.27
CA THR A 424 4.00 -2.26 16.40
C THR A 424 4.30 -2.89 15.03
N LYS A 425 5.44 -3.59 14.90
CA LYS A 425 5.89 -4.17 13.62
C LYS A 425 4.85 -5.12 13.01
N ASP A 426 4.20 -5.93 13.83
CA ASP A 426 3.11 -6.84 13.43
C ASP A 426 1.90 -6.10 12.84
N LYS A 427 1.54 -4.94 13.42
CA LYS A 427 0.45 -4.11 12.90
C LYS A 427 0.82 -3.39 11.61
N LEU A 428 2.09 -3.00 11.44
CA LEU A 428 2.57 -2.43 10.17
C LEU A 428 2.46 -3.46 9.04
N LEU A 429 2.90 -4.69 9.32
CA LEU A 429 2.93 -5.80 8.37
C LEU A 429 1.57 -6.55 8.24
N GLU A 430 0.49 -6.03 8.83
CA GLU A 430 -0.81 -6.68 8.81
C GLU A 430 -1.50 -6.52 7.44
N ARG A 431 -1.34 -7.54 6.60
CA ARG A 431 -1.80 -7.56 5.20
C ARG A 431 -3.30 -7.53 5.04
N TYR A 432 -4.03 -8.03 6.04
CA TYR A 432 -5.48 -8.10 5.95
C TYR A 432 -6.09 -6.71 5.76
N TRP A 433 -5.69 -5.76 6.61
CA TRP A 433 -6.19 -4.38 6.56
C TRP A 433 -5.48 -3.52 5.52
N SER A 434 -4.19 -3.79 5.27
CA SER A 434 -3.45 -3.02 4.29
C SER A 434 -3.88 -3.37 2.86
N HIS A 435 -4.22 -4.63 2.56
CA HIS A 435 -4.48 -5.09 1.21
C HIS A 435 -5.75 -5.95 1.08
N VAL A 436 -5.84 -7.07 1.80
CA VAL A 436 -6.83 -8.14 1.50
C VAL A 436 -8.26 -7.65 1.53
N VAL A 437 -8.64 -6.84 2.52
CA VAL A 437 -10.01 -6.31 2.67
C VAL A 437 -10.41 -5.36 1.53
N GLN A 438 -9.44 -4.82 0.80
CA GLN A 438 -9.66 -3.86 -0.29
C GLN A 438 -9.51 -4.46 -1.68
N CYS A 439 -9.08 -5.74 -1.77
CA CYS A 439 -8.93 -6.45 -3.02
C CYS A 439 -9.98 -7.56 -3.12
N THR A 440 -10.81 -7.49 -4.16
CA THR A 440 -11.88 -8.48 -4.39
C THR A 440 -11.29 -9.87 -4.64
N SER A 441 -10.17 -9.95 -5.37
CA SER A 441 -9.50 -11.23 -5.64
C SER A 441 -8.93 -11.87 -4.38
N CYS A 442 -8.22 -11.12 -3.55
CA CYS A 442 -7.58 -11.66 -2.34
C CYS A 442 -8.61 -11.97 -1.25
N SER A 443 -9.63 -11.13 -1.07
CA SER A 443 -10.71 -11.40 -0.13
C SER A 443 -11.53 -12.63 -0.53
N ALA A 444 -11.82 -12.82 -1.81
CA ALA A 444 -12.50 -14.03 -2.31
C ALA A 444 -11.65 -15.30 -2.11
N ALA A 445 -10.35 -15.23 -2.43
CA ALA A 445 -9.41 -16.33 -2.22
C ALA A 445 -9.31 -16.72 -0.74
N LEU A 446 -9.21 -15.73 0.16
CA LEU A 446 -9.20 -15.96 1.60
C LEU A 446 -10.49 -16.64 2.08
N LYS A 447 -11.66 -16.18 1.64
CA LYS A 447 -12.95 -16.79 1.99
C LYS A 447 -13.03 -18.25 1.53
N ALA A 448 -12.63 -18.52 0.27
CA ALA A 448 -12.62 -19.86 -0.29
C ALA A 448 -11.65 -20.80 0.46
N MET A 449 -10.44 -20.34 0.77
CA MET A 449 -9.46 -21.14 1.52
C MET A 449 -9.88 -21.39 2.97
N LYS A 450 -10.49 -20.41 3.65
CA LYS A 450 -11.06 -20.64 4.99
C LYS A 450 -12.21 -21.66 4.96
N ALA A 451 -13.08 -21.59 3.95
CA ALA A 451 -14.14 -22.57 3.78
C ALA A 451 -13.56 -23.99 3.54
N LEU A 452 -12.52 -24.10 2.71
CA LEU A 452 -11.82 -25.35 2.45
C LEU A 452 -11.13 -25.91 3.70
N GLU A 453 -10.48 -25.05 4.50
CA GLU A 453 -9.86 -25.43 5.77
C GLU A 453 -10.89 -26.08 6.71
N VAL A 454 -12.04 -25.42 6.91
CA VAL A 454 -13.13 -25.94 7.74
C VAL A 454 -13.71 -27.23 7.16
N ALA A 455 -13.91 -27.30 5.84
CA ALA A 455 -14.41 -28.50 5.18
C ALA A 455 -13.48 -29.70 5.38
N MET A 456 -12.16 -29.50 5.28
CA MET A 456 -11.16 -30.55 5.54
C MET A 456 -11.18 -31.03 6.99
N GLN A 457 -11.37 -30.13 7.95
CA GLN A 457 -11.52 -30.49 9.37
C GLN A 457 -12.79 -31.29 9.62
N VAL A 458 -13.93 -30.84 9.07
CA VAL A 458 -15.21 -31.55 9.17
C VAL A 458 -15.12 -32.93 8.52
N MET A 459 -14.50 -33.05 7.34
CA MET A 459 -14.27 -34.33 6.67
C MET A 459 -13.40 -35.26 7.51
N SER A 460 -12.33 -34.76 8.12
CA SER A 460 -11.49 -35.56 9.01
C SER A 460 -12.28 -36.14 10.19
N VAL A 461 -13.06 -35.30 10.88
CA VAL A 461 -13.91 -35.72 12.02
C VAL A 461 -15.01 -36.68 11.55
N ALA A 462 -15.65 -36.41 10.42
CA ALA A 462 -16.69 -37.25 9.86
C ALA A 462 -16.16 -38.64 9.46
N ILE A 463 -14.96 -38.71 8.88
CA ILE A 463 -14.32 -39.99 8.53
C ILE A 463 -14.00 -40.81 9.80
N VAL A 464 -13.46 -40.17 10.84
CA VAL A 464 -13.19 -40.84 12.13
C VAL A 464 -14.50 -41.30 12.79
N GLY A 465 -15.53 -40.46 12.78
CA GLY A 465 -16.87 -40.82 13.29
C GLY A 465 -17.54 -41.94 12.49
N PHE A 466 -17.37 -41.96 11.17
CA PHE A 466 -17.85 -43.07 10.34
C PHE A 466 -17.14 -44.37 10.70
N LEU A 467 -15.81 -44.34 10.87
CA LEU A 467 -15.04 -45.52 11.28
C LEU A 467 -15.45 -46.06 12.66
N SER A 468 -15.85 -45.20 13.59
CA SER A 468 -16.26 -45.64 14.93
C SER A 468 -17.66 -46.28 14.96
N VAL A 469 -18.54 -45.94 14.02
CA VAL A 469 -19.91 -46.46 13.92
C VAL A 469 -20.04 -47.59 12.89
N ALA A 470 -19.13 -47.67 11.92
CA ALA A 470 -19.17 -48.70 10.88
C ALA A 470 -19.04 -50.11 11.50
N LYS A 471 -20.08 -50.93 11.33
CA LYS A 471 -20.07 -52.34 11.71
C LYS A 471 -18.99 -53.09 10.92
N GLY A 472 -18.42 -54.14 11.51
CA GLY A 472 -17.28 -54.89 10.97
C GLY A 472 -17.45 -55.48 9.55
N THR A 473 -18.67 -55.49 9.02
CA THR A 473 -19.01 -55.92 7.65
C THR A 473 -18.81 -54.84 6.58
N LEU A 474 -18.75 -53.55 6.92
CA LEU A 474 -18.65 -52.44 5.95
C LEU A 474 -17.20 -52.13 5.52
N LEU A 475 -16.23 -52.38 6.40
CA LEU A 475 -14.78 -52.31 6.13
C LEU A 475 -14.17 -53.59 6.69
N ALA A 476 -14.19 -54.63 5.87
CA ALA A 476 -13.90 -56.00 6.26
C ALA A 476 -12.39 -56.25 6.45
N SER A 477 -11.52 -55.48 5.79
CA SER A 477 -10.07 -55.64 5.91
C SER A 477 -9.41 -54.54 6.74
N THR A 478 -8.36 -54.91 7.48
CA THR A 478 -7.48 -53.96 8.19
C THR A 478 -6.92 -52.90 7.23
N VAL A 479 -6.59 -53.30 6.00
CA VAL A 479 -6.06 -52.40 4.96
C VAL A 479 -7.06 -51.29 4.63
N GLN A 480 -8.35 -51.61 4.50
CA GLN A 480 -9.39 -50.61 4.23
C GLN A 480 -9.54 -49.62 5.38
N ARG A 481 -9.53 -50.10 6.63
CA ARG A 481 -9.61 -49.21 7.81
C ARG A 481 -8.40 -48.30 7.93
N THR A 482 -7.20 -48.84 7.69
CA THR A 482 -5.96 -48.04 7.68
C THR A 482 -5.99 -46.99 6.57
N ALA A 483 -6.46 -47.32 5.37
CA ALA A 483 -6.56 -46.36 4.28
C ALA A 483 -7.53 -45.20 4.60
N VAL A 484 -8.69 -45.52 5.18
CA VAL A 484 -9.69 -44.51 5.58
C VAL A 484 -9.16 -43.63 6.72
N MET A 485 -8.47 -44.22 7.71
CA MET A 485 -7.84 -43.45 8.79
C MET A 485 -6.72 -42.54 8.26
N SER A 486 -5.89 -43.03 7.34
CA SER A 486 -4.87 -42.22 6.67
C SER A 486 -5.50 -41.05 5.92
N ALA A 487 -6.63 -41.24 5.24
CA ALA A 487 -7.36 -40.15 4.60
C ALA A 487 -7.83 -39.09 5.61
N ALA A 488 -8.34 -39.49 6.79
CA ALA A 488 -8.72 -38.56 7.85
C ALA A 488 -7.53 -37.75 8.36
N VAL A 489 -6.39 -38.41 8.60
CA VAL A 489 -5.14 -37.75 9.02
C VAL A 489 -4.66 -36.78 7.94
N LEU A 490 -4.65 -37.19 6.67
CA LEU A 490 -4.26 -36.32 5.55
C LEU A 490 -5.17 -35.09 5.44
N CYS A 491 -6.49 -35.25 5.63
CA CYS A 491 -7.41 -34.10 5.66
C CYS A 491 -7.06 -33.13 6.79
N PHE A 492 -6.78 -33.64 7.99
CA PHE A 492 -6.39 -32.80 9.13
C PHE A 492 -5.06 -32.10 8.88
N VAL A 493 -4.03 -32.83 8.44
CA VAL A 493 -2.70 -32.26 8.13
C VAL A 493 -2.81 -31.21 7.02
N ALA A 494 -3.58 -31.47 5.97
CA ALA A 494 -3.83 -30.51 4.89
C ALA A 494 -4.53 -29.25 5.43
N SER A 495 -5.50 -29.38 6.35
CA SER A 495 -6.14 -28.23 6.98
C SER A 495 -5.16 -27.39 7.81
N ARG A 496 -4.24 -28.01 8.55
CA ARG A 496 -3.23 -27.29 9.34
C ARG A 496 -2.19 -26.60 8.46
N TRP A 497 -1.79 -27.26 7.37
CA TRP A 497 -0.95 -26.64 6.35
C TRP A 497 -1.66 -25.43 5.72
N LEU A 498 -2.94 -25.57 5.38
CA LEU A 498 -3.75 -24.50 4.78
C LEU A 498 -3.95 -23.33 5.74
N ALA A 499 -4.22 -23.57 7.02
CA ALA A 499 -4.32 -22.52 8.04
C ALA A 499 -3.02 -21.70 8.13
N ASN A 500 -1.86 -22.37 8.15
CA ASN A 500 -0.56 -21.72 8.15
C ASN A 500 -0.27 -20.98 6.83
N TYR A 501 -0.70 -21.53 5.68
CA TYR A 501 -0.61 -20.86 4.39
C TYR A 501 -1.47 -19.58 4.36
N ILE A 502 -2.69 -19.65 4.89
CA ILE A 502 -3.60 -18.49 5.01
C ILE A 502 -2.95 -17.40 5.86
N GLU A 503 -2.45 -17.75 7.05
CA GLU A 503 -1.80 -16.80 7.95
C GLU A 503 -0.66 -16.06 7.23
N LYS A 504 0.25 -16.83 6.62
CA LYS A 504 1.45 -16.29 5.98
C LYS A 504 1.20 -15.44 4.75
N ASN A 505 0.10 -15.66 4.02
CA ASN A 505 -0.15 -14.96 2.75
C ASN A 505 -1.23 -13.88 2.85
N PHE A 506 -2.14 -13.96 3.83
CA PHE A 506 -3.28 -13.04 3.95
C PHE A 506 -3.31 -12.20 5.22
N TYR A 507 -2.60 -12.61 6.28
CA TYR A 507 -2.59 -11.88 7.55
C TYR A 507 -1.23 -11.27 7.82
N PHE A 508 -0.23 -12.11 8.11
CA PHE A 508 1.06 -11.63 8.56
C PHE A 508 2.16 -12.66 8.28
N GLN A 509 3.30 -12.15 7.86
CA GLN A 509 4.53 -12.92 7.81
C GLN A 509 5.66 -11.94 8.04
N ASP A 510 6.42 -12.17 9.11
CA ASP A 510 7.55 -11.33 9.43
C ASP A 510 8.60 -11.37 8.31
N TYR A 511 9.23 -10.22 8.07
CA TYR A 511 10.39 -10.08 7.20
C TYR A 511 11.59 -9.63 8.03
N VAL A 512 12.64 -10.46 8.01
CA VAL A 512 13.84 -10.28 8.81
C VAL A 512 15.02 -10.13 7.86
N HIS A 513 15.56 -8.91 7.78
CA HIS A 513 16.70 -8.58 6.92
C HIS A 513 18.02 -9.19 7.40
N SER A 514 18.17 -9.43 8.70
CA SER A 514 19.38 -10.07 9.23
C SER A 514 19.47 -11.50 8.71
N TYR A 515 20.62 -11.85 8.15
CA TYR A 515 20.94 -13.20 7.71
C TYR A 515 20.59 -14.24 8.78
N LYS A 516 20.08 -15.38 8.34
CA LYS A 516 20.24 -16.63 9.08
C LYS A 516 21.48 -17.34 8.61
#